data_AF-A0A3R6UCG6-F1
#
_entry.id   AF-A0A3R6UCG6-F1
#
_cell.length_a   1.000
_cell.length_b   1.000
_cell.length_c   1.000
_cell.angle_alpha   90.00
_cell.angle_beta   90.00
_cell.angle_gamma   90.00
#
_symmetry.space_group_name_H-M   'P 1'
#
loop_
_entity.id
_entity.type
_entity.pdbx_description
1 polymer ?
#
loop_
_entity_poly.entity_id
_entity_poly.type
_entity_poly.pdbx_seq_one_letter_code
_entity_poly.pdbx_strand_id
1 'polypeptide(L)'
;MALIIRLIAKPDFGKFKNFDVSRVLDQQGPMDLREKVTVFVFFLTVLLWIIPGFLKLFIPDAAFVTALNSYGITFWATLSVVLMGIVSIDNKPLIDVRDIVNKHINWGILIFISIGVYFGSVICAEETGVNAFMSAYISPLISHVPTMAVVLIIAYAAVFMTNFASNVSTITVMTGLGVALGMSTGVVNLVAISMVTSFCGSAAYLMPSSFAVIAMLHGNEYSSKNQIYKYGIIMMLLTPLVVTLIGYTLGTML
;
A
#
# COMPACT_ATOMS: atom_id res chain seq x y z
N MET A 1 -0.40 -9.18 -12.19
CA MET A 1 -1.81 -8.76 -12.18
C MET A 1 -2.50 -8.86 -13.54
N ALA A 2 -2.00 -8.22 -14.60
CA ALA A 2 -2.64 -8.22 -15.93
C ALA A 2 -2.92 -9.64 -16.50
N LEU A 3 -1.97 -10.57 -16.33
CA LEU A 3 -2.16 -11.98 -16.74
C LEU A 3 -3.28 -12.69 -15.97
N ILE A 4 -3.42 -12.41 -14.67
CA ILE A 4 -4.49 -12.99 -13.84
C ILE A 4 -5.85 -12.46 -14.29
N ILE A 5 -5.95 -11.16 -14.57
CA ILE A 5 -7.19 -10.57 -15.08
C ILE A 5 -7.54 -11.18 -16.45
N ARG A 6 -6.58 -11.28 -17.35
CA ARG A 6 -6.79 -11.81 -18.71
C ARG A 6 -7.11 -13.30 -18.74
N LEU A 7 -6.43 -14.12 -17.94
CA LEU A 7 -6.50 -15.58 -18.02
C LEU A 7 -7.50 -16.19 -17.04
N ILE A 8 -7.68 -15.58 -15.85
CA ILE A 8 -8.51 -16.12 -14.77
C ILE A 8 -9.82 -15.35 -14.65
N ALA A 9 -9.76 -14.02 -14.57
CA ALA A 9 -10.96 -13.22 -14.35
C ALA A 9 -11.85 -13.11 -15.59
N LYS A 10 -11.23 -12.99 -16.78
CA LYS A 10 -11.91 -12.91 -18.09
C LYS A 10 -13.16 -12.01 -18.04
N PRO A 11 -13.01 -10.71 -17.69
CA PRO A 11 -14.16 -9.83 -17.60
C PRO A 11 -14.93 -9.77 -18.92
N ASP A 12 -16.26 -9.79 -18.84
CA ASP A 12 -17.13 -9.74 -20.01
C ASP A 12 -17.14 -8.31 -20.59
N PHE A 13 -16.51 -8.17 -21.75
CA PHE A 13 -16.49 -6.93 -22.53
C PHE A 13 -17.55 -6.90 -23.64
N GLY A 14 -18.46 -7.87 -23.71
CA GLY A 14 -19.48 -7.96 -24.76
C GLY A 14 -20.33 -6.69 -24.88
N LYS A 15 -20.65 -6.05 -23.75
CA LYS A 15 -21.39 -4.77 -23.69
C LYS A 15 -20.61 -3.58 -24.24
N PHE A 16 -19.27 -3.68 -24.32
CA PHE A 16 -18.41 -2.63 -24.86
C PHE A 16 -18.13 -2.78 -26.36
N LYS A 17 -18.62 -3.86 -27.02
CA LYS A 17 -18.31 -4.14 -28.43
C LYS A 17 -18.74 -3.03 -29.40
N ASN A 18 -19.84 -2.34 -29.08
CA ASN A 18 -20.38 -1.22 -29.84
C ASN A 18 -20.22 0.12 -29.10
N PHE A 19 -19.37 0.16 -28.06
CA PHE A 19 -19.15 1.36 -27.29
C PHE A 19 -18.27 2.32 -28.10
N ASP A 20 -18.90 3.36 -28.62
CA ASP A 20 -18.21 4.44 -29.32
C ASP A 20 -17.74 5.47 -28.31
N VAL A 21 -16.44 5.47 -28.03
CA VAL A 21 -15.78 6.41 -27.11
C VAL A 21 -16.03 7.85 -27.54
N SER A 22 -16.14 8.10 -28.85
CA SER A 22 -16.35 9.43 -29.43
C SER A 22 -17.63 10.06 -28.91
N ARG A 23 -18.71 9.27 -28.72
CA ARG A 23 -19.99 9.76 -28.19
C ARG A 23 -19.91 10.24 -26.74
N VAL A 24 -18.98 9.69 -25.95
CA VAL A 24 -18.76 10.11 -24.56
C VAL A 24 -17.87 11.34 -24.53
N LEU A 25 -16.87 11.41 -25.42
CA LEU A 25 -16.01 12.59 -25.56
C LEU A 25 -16.78 13.80 -26.09
N ASP A 26 -17.71 13.60 -27.02
CA ASP A 26 -18.59 14.66 -27.54
C ASP A 26 -19.56 15.22 -26.48
N GLN A 27 -19.83 14.45 -25.42
CA GLN A 27 -20.61 14.89 -24.27
C GLN A 27 -19.77 15.66 -23.23
N GLN A 28 -18.43 15.60 -23.32
CA GLN A 28 -17.53 16.32 -22.43
C GLN A 28 -17.25 17.72 -22.99
N GLY A 29 -17.80 18.74 -22.33
CA GLY A 29 -17.47 20.14 -22.60
C GLY A 29 -16.10 20.55 -22.06
N PRO A 30 -15.67 21.80 -22.31
CA PRO A 30 -14.46 22.35 -21.68
C PRO A 30 -14.61 22.36 -20.16
N MET A 31 -13.52 22.07 -19.44
CA MET A 31 -13.55 22.00 -17.99
C MET A 31 -14.12 23.28 -17.37
N ASP A 32 -15.09 23.10 -16.47
CA ASP A 32 -15.66 24.19 -15.71
C ASP A 32 -14.64 24.71 -14.66
N LEU A 33 -14.96 25.83 -14.02
CA LEU A 33 -14.08 26.41 -12.99
C LEU A 33 -13.93 25.48 -11.78
N ARG A 34 -14.98 24.73 -11.44
CA ARG A 34 -15.04 23.80 -10.31
C ARG A 34 -14.14 22.59 -10.52
N GLU A 35 -14.15 22.03 -11.71
CA GLU A 35 -13.27 20.96 -12.17
C GLU A 35 -11.82 21.45 -12.19
N LYS A 36 -11.55 22.64 -12.72
CA LYS A 36 -10.20 23.24 -12.71
C LYS A 36 -9.64 23.39 -11.31
N VAL A 37 -10.42 23.93 -10.38
CA VAL A 37 -9.97 24.10 -9.00
C VAL A 37 -9.81 22.74 -8.29
N THR A 38 -10.70 21.78 -8.55
CA THR A 38 -10.57 20.41 -8.01
C THR A 38 -9.27 19.76 -8.48
N VAL A 39 -8.98 19.82 -9.78
CA VAL A 39 -7.75 19.28 -10.38
C VAL A 39 -6.51 19.97 -9.83
N PHE A 40 -6.56 21.31 -9.68
CA PHE A 40 -5.48 22.08 -9.08
C PHE A 40 -5.18 21.63 -7.65
N VAL A 41 -6.21 21.53 -6.79
CA VAL A 41 -6.03 21.08 -5.40
C VAL A 41 -5.46 19.66 -5.37
N PHE A 42 -5.97 18.74 -6.19
CA PHE A 42 -5.46 17.37 -6.29
C PHE A 42 -3.97 17.33 -6.65
N PHE A 43 -3.56 18.03 -7.71
CA PHE A 43 -2.14 18.04 -8.11
C PHE A 43 -1.26 18.75 -7.09
N LEU A 44 -1.76 19.79 -6.43
CA LEU A 44 -1.06 20.43 -5.32
C LEU A 44 -0.81 19.43 -4.18
N THR A 45 -1.80 18.62 -3.80
CA THR A 45 -1.63 17.55 -2.80
C THR A 45 -0.56 16.55 -3.22
N VAL A 46 -0.61 16.07 -4.47
CA VAL A 46 0.36 15.09 -4.99
C VAL A 46 1.77 15.68 -5.00
N LEU A 47 1.92 16.94 -5.38
CA LEU A 47 3.21 17.63 -5.33
C LEU A 47 3.72 17.74 -3.89
N LEU A 48 2.85 18.08 -2.93
CA LEU A 48 3.23 18.17 -1.51
C LEU A 48 3.61 16.82 -0.89
N TRP A 49 3.17 15.70 -1.45
CA TRP A 49 3.67 14.37 -1.08
C TRP A 49 5.07 14.09 -1.63
N ILE A 50 5.40 14.57 -2.83
CA ILE A 50 6.65 14.26 -3.54
C ILE A 50 7.79 15.22 -3.13
N ILE A 51 7.48 16.52 -3.05
CA ILE A 51 8.46 17.60 -2.81
C ILE A 51 9.35 17.32 -1.58
N PRO A 52 8.82 16.91 -0.40
CA PRO A 52 9.67 16.70 0.77
C PRO A 52 10.73 15.61 0.56
N GLY A 53 10.36 14.52 -0.12
CA GLY A 53 11.28 13.43 -0.46
C GLY A 53 12.27 13.83 -1.55
N PHE A 54 11.80 14.51 -2.59
CA PHE A 54 12.65 14.98 -3.69
C PHE A 54 13.69 16.01 -3.24
N LEU A 55 13.28 17.01 -2.45
CA LEU A 55 14.20 18.03 -1.93
C LEU A 55 15.26 17.43 -1.01
N LYS A 56 14.91 16.40 -0.23
CA LYS A 56 15.86 15.69 0.65
C LYS A 56 17.02 15.06 -0.12
N LEU A 57 16.85 14.75 -1.41
CA LEU A 57 17.94 14.23 -2.26
C LEU A 57 19.02 15.28 -2.56
N PHE A 58 18.68 16.56 -2.54
CA PHE A 58 19.59 17.65 -2.92
C PHE A 58 20.04 18.50 -1.73
N ILE A 59 19.16 18.70 -0.74
CA ILE A 59 19.37 19.56 0.42
C ILE A 59 18.84 18.90 1.71
N PRO A 60 19.43 17.77 2.14
CA PRO A 60 18.92 16.94 3.24
C PRO A 60 18.85 17.66 4.59
N ASP A 61 19.75 18.62 4.84
CA ASP A 61 19.90 19.29 6.14
C ASP A 61 19.15 20.62 6.25
N ALA A 62 18.42 21.03 5.21
CA ALA A 62 17.67 22.28 5.24
C ALA A 62 16.47 22.18 6.21
N ALA A 63 16.41 23.07 7.20
CA ALA A 63 15.38 23.04 8.26
C ALA A 63 13.94 23.00 7.72
N PHE A 64 13.66 23.68 6.59
CA PHE A 64 12.33 23.66 5.98
C PHE A 64 12.00 22.29 5.34
N VAL A 65 12.99 21.55 4.84
CA VAL A 65 12.81 20.20 4.28
C VAL A 65 12.52 19.21 5.40
N THR A 66 13.18 19.34 6.55
CA THR A 66 12.86 18.57 7.76
C THR A 66 11.46 18.88 8.24
N ALA A 67 11.06 20.14 8.29
CA ALA A 67 9.70 20.54 8.65
C ALA A 67 8.66 19.97 7.69
N LEU A 68 8.89 20.07 6.37
CA LEU A 68 7.98 19.51 5.36
C LEU A 68 7.85 17.99 5.46
N ASN A 69 8.95 17.27 5.74
CA ASN A 69 8.94 15.83 5.94
C ASN A 69 8.27 15.40 7.26
N SER A 70 8.13 16.30 8.24
CA SER A 70 7.40 15.99 9.49
C SER A 70 5.89 15.84 9.27
N TYR A 71 5.36 16.45 8.20
CA TYR A 71 3.97 16.31 7.82
C TYR A 71 3.75 15.02 7.02
N GLY A 72 3.14 14.03 7.66
CA GLY A 72 2.78 12.77 7.00
C GLY A 72 1.75 12.94 5.88
N ILE A 73 1.60 11.91 5.05
CA ILE A 73 0.66 11.88 3.91
C ILE A 73 -0.77 12.31 4.29
N THR A 74 -1.22 11.95 5.50
CA THR A 74 -2.55 12.25 6.03
C THR A 74 -2.77 13.74 6.28
N PHE A 75 -1.72 14.49 6.65
CA PHE A 75 -1.81 15.92 6.88
C PHE A 75 -2.19 16.66 5.59
N TRP A 76 -1.44 16.41 4.51
CA TRP A 76 -1.67 17.03 3.21
C TRP A 76 -3.02 16.63 2.60
N ALA A 77 -3.43 15.37 2.78
CA ALA A 77 -4.76 14.90 2.37
C ALA A 77 -5.87 15.64 3.13
N THR A 78 -5.77 15.73 4.45
CA THR A 78 -6.73 16.45 5.30
C THR A 78 -6.80 17.93 4.93
N LEU A 79 -5.66 18.58 4.74
CA LEU A 79 -5.59 19.98 4.32
C LEU A 79 -6.33 20.18 2.98
N SER A 80 -6.18 19.24 2.05
CA SER A 80 -6.85 19.31 0.75
C SER A 80 -8.36 19.17 0.87
N VAL A 81 -8.84 18.25 1.71
CA VAL A 81 -10.28 18.13 2.03
C VAL A 81 -10.82 19.41 2.68
N VAL A 82 -10.07 20.01 3.61
CA VAL A 82 -10.44 21.29 4.24
C VAL A 82 -10.51 22.40 3.21
N LEU A 83 -9.51 22.53 2.35
CA LEU A 83 -9.50 23.52 1.26
C LEU A 83 -10.70 23.34 0.33
N MET A 84 -11.03 22.10 -0.05
CA MET A 84 -12.20 21.81 -0.88
C MET A 84 -13.53 22.08 -0.15
N GLY A 85 -13.56 21.97 1.18
CA GLY A 85 -14.74 22.32 1.98
C GLY A 85 -14.95 23.83 2.13
N ILE A 86 -13.89 24.63 2.10
CA ILE A 86 -13.93 26.09 2.28
C ILE A 86 -14.09 26.82 0.94
N VAL A 87 -13.35 26.39 -0.09
CA VAL A 87 -13.39 27.03 -1.40
C VAL A 87 -14.76 26.79 -2.03
N SER A 88 -15.49 27.89 -2.25
CA SER A 88 -16.81 27.88 -2.84
C SER A 88 -16.80 28.51 -4.23
N ILE A 89 -17.53 27.87 -5.14
CA ILE A 89 -17.78 28.34 -6.51
C ILE A 89 -19.30 28.35 -6.67
N ASP A 90 -19.83 29.46 -7.18
CA ASP A 90 -21.28 29.68 -7.30
C ASP A 90 -22.04 29.49 -5.98
N ASN A 91 -21.48 30.02 -4.89
CA ASN A 91 -21.98 29.90 -3.51
C ASN A 91 -22.12 28.45 -3.00
N LYS A 92 -21.46 27.48 -3.63
CA LYS A 92 -21.43 26.09 -3.19
C LYS A 92 -20.00 25.64 -2.94
N PRO A 93 -19.67 25.05 -1.79
CA PRO A 93 -18.34 24.50 -1.54
C PRO A 93 -18.01 23.42 -2.59
N LEU A 94 -16.73 23.22 -2.92
CA LEU A 94 -16.31 22.18 -3.88
C LEU A 94 -16.75 20.79 -3.44
N ILE A 95 -16.75 20.54 -2.13
CA ILE A 95 -17.32 19.35 -1.52
C ILE A 95 -18.26 19.71 -0.37
N ASP A 96 -19.37 18.98 -0.27
CA ASP A 96 -20.18 18.98 0.95
C ASP A 96 -19.58 17.95 1.92
N VAL A 97 -18.74 18.44 2.84
CA VAL A 97 -18.07 17.58 3.84
C VAL A 97 -19.09 16.83 4.69
N ARG A 98 -20.25 17.45 5.00
CA ARG A 98 -21.30 16.80 5.79
C ARG A 98 -21.92 15.66 5.00
N ASP A 99 -22.20 15.85 3.71
CA ASP A 99 -22.74 14.78 2.86
C ASP A 99 -21.74 13.63 2.72
N ILE A 100 -20.46 13.92 2.41
CA ILE A 100 -19.38 12.93 2.27
C ILE A 100 -19.25 12.10 3.54
N VAL A 101 -19.11 12.76 4.68
CA VAL A 101 -18.86 12.11 5.96
C VAL A 101 -20.04 11.21 6.38
N ASN A 102 -21.27 11.59 6.07
CA ASN A 102 -22.45 10.83 6.50
C ASN A 102 -22.89 9.75 5.52
N LYS A 103 -22.68 9.93 4.21
CA LYS A 103 -23.24 9.02 3.18
C LYS A 103 -22.19 8.24 2.40
N HIS A 104 -21.01 8.80 2.21
CA HIS A 104 -20.00 8.26 1.30
C HIS A 104 -18.84 7.58 2.03
N ILE A 105 -18.75 7.76 3.35
CA ILE A 105 -17.77 7.07 4.21
C ILE A 105 -18.42 5.86 4.88
N ASN A 106 -17.83 4.68 4.65
CA ASN A 106 -18.17 3.49 5.42
C ASN A 106 -17.38 3.48 6.74
N TRP A 107 -17.98 4.06 7.79
CA TRP A 107 -17.39 4.16 9.12
C TRP A 107 -17.09 2.81 9.76
N GLY A 108 -17.96 1.81 9.56
CA GLY A 108 -17.74 0.46 10.08
C GLY A 108 -16.46 -0.16 9.50
N ILE A 109 -16.23 0.01 8.21
CA ILE A 109 -15.01 -0.42 7.52
C ILE A 109 -13.78 0.35 8.04
N LEU A 110 -13.86 1.67 8.16
CA LEU A 110 -12.74 2.47 8.67
C LEU A 110 -12.32 2.08 10.09
N ILE A 111 -13.28 1.89 10.99
CA ILE A 111 -13.02 1.45 12.37
C ILE A 111 -12.43 0.04 12.36
N PHE A 112 -12.98 -0.87 11.55
CA PHE A 112 -12.47 -2.23 11.42
C PHE A 112 -11.00 -2.27 10.96
N ILE A 113 -10.63 -1.48 9.95
CA ILE A 113 -9.23 -1.34 9.50
C ILE A 113 -8.35 -0.81 10.62
N SER A 114 -8.80 0.24 11.33
CA SER A 114 -8.04 0.89 12.40
C SER A 114 -7.71 -0.10 13.54
N ILE A 115 -8.69 -0.90 13.95
CA ILE A 115 -8.52 -1.94 14.96
C ILE A 115 -7.54 -3.02 14.48
N GLY A 116 -7.68 -3.49 13.24
CA GLY A 116 -6.79 -4.50 12.66
C GLY A 116 -5.33 -4.03 12.57
N VAL A 117 -5.12 -2.80 12.08
CA VAL A 117 -3.81 -2.14 12.05
C VAL A 117 -3.21 -2.03 13.45
N TYR A 118 -4.00 -1.60 14.43
CA TYR A 118 -3.55 -1.46 15.81
C TYR A 118 -3.12 -2.80 16.41
N PHE A 119 -3.95 -3.85 16.33
CA PHE A 119 -3.58 -5.18 16.81
C PHE A 119 -2.33 -5.72 16.14
N GLY A 120 -2.21 -5.54 14.82
CA GLY A 120 -1.00 -5.91 14.09
C GLY A 120 0.25 -5.20 14.61
N SER A 121 0.15 -3.90 14.88
CA SER A 121 1.27 -3.11 15.41
C SER A 121 1.71 -3.56 16.80
N VAL A 122 0.77 -3.93 17.67
CA VAL A 122 1.06 -4.44 19.03
C VAL A 122 1.79 -5.78 18.96
N ILE A 123 1.34 -6.72 18.11
CA ILE A 123 2.02 -8.01 17.93
C ILE A 123 3.47 -7.81 17.42
N CYS A 124 3.67 -6.79 16.59
CA CYS A 124 4.95 -6.43 16.00
C CYS A 124 5.88 -5.60 16.92
N ALA A 125 5.42 -5.17 18.10
CA ALA A 125 6.21 -4.32 18.97
C ALA A 125 7.45 -5.05 19.49
N GLU A 126 8.57 -4.35 19.68
CA GLU A 126 9.80 -4.98 20.20
C GLU A 126 9.59 -5.65 21.57
N GLU A 127 8.70 -5.08 22.38
CA GLU A 127 8.27 -5.55 23.69
C GLU A 127 7.65 -6.96 23.65
N THR A 128 7.08 -7.39 22.52
CA THR A 128 6.56 -8.76 22.38
C THR A 128 7.66 -9.80 22.26
N GLY A 129 8.91 -9.37 22.04
CA GLY A 129 10.06 -10.25 21.91
C GLY A 129 10.06 -11.06 20.62
N VAL A 130 9.20 -10.77 19.64
CA VAL A 130 9.14 -11.50 18.37
C VAL A 130 10.49 -11.43 17.63
N ASN A 131 11.15 -10.26 17.59
CA ASN A 131 12.47 -10.11 16.96
C ASN A 131 13.55 -10.96 17.67
N ALA A 132 13.53 -11.01 19.00
CA ALA A 132 14.46 -11.81 19.81
C ALA A 132 14.20 -13.32 19.63
N PHE A 133 12.93 -13.72 19.61
CA PHE A 133 12.51 -15.10 19.36
C PHE A 133 12.96 -15.56 17.96
N MET A 134 12.72 -14.76 16.93
CA MET A 134 13.13 -15.09 15.57
C MET A 134 14.65 -15.20 15.47
N SER A 135 15.40 -14.27 16.07
CA SER A 135 16.87 -14.30 16.06
C SER A 135 17.45 -15.51 16.80
N ALA A 136 16.88 -15.91 17.95
CA ALA A 136 17.38 -16.99 18.78
C ALA A 136 17.05 -18.39 18.23
N TYR A 137 15.85 -18.57 17.68
CA TYR A 137 15.36 -19.90 17.30
C TYR A 137 15.34 -20.15 15.79
N ILE A 138 15.19 -19.10 14.97
CA ILE A 138 15.12 -19.27 13.51
C ILE A 138 16.54 -19.25 12.92
N SER A 139 17.42 -18.32 13.32
CA SER A 139 18.79 -18.19 12.76
C SER A 139 19.58 -19.51 12.67
N PRO A 140 19.60 -20.39 13.71
CA PRO A 140 20.34 -21.66 13.63
C PRO A 140 19.76 -22.62 12.58
N LEU A 141 18.44 -22.60 12.38
CA LEU A 141 17.74 -23.46 11.41
C LEU A 141 18.03 -23.05 9.96
N ILE A 142 18.43 -21.80 9.73
CA ILE A 142 18.65 -21.27 8.38
C ILE A 142 20.08 -21.43 7.87
N SER A 143 21.04 -21.73 8.75
CA SER A 143 22.47 -21.85 8.43
C SER A 143 22.79 -22.82 7.28
N HIS A 144 21.92 -23.81 7.05
CA HIS A 144 22.08 -24.84 6.00
C HIS A 144 21.06 -24.70 4.87
N VAL A 145 20.24 -23.65 4.87
CA VAL A 145 19.19 -23.43 3.87
C VAL A 145 19.74 -22.53 2.75
N PRO A 146 19.51 -22.85 1.46
CA PRO A 146 19.94 -21.99 0.36
C PRO A 146 19.38 -20.58 0.50
N THR A 147 20.20 -19.55 0.25
CA THR A 147 19.82 -18.12 0.38
C THR A 147 18.46 -17.79 -0.22
N MET A 148 18.18 -18.27 -1.44
CA MET A 148 16.90 -17.99 -2.10
C MET A 148 15.70 -18.58 -1.38
N ALA A 149 15.85 -19.75 -0.75
CA ALA A 149 14.78 -20.33 0.06
C ALA A 149 14.55 -19.51 1.34
N VAL A 150 15.62 -18.97 1.96
CA VAL A 150 15.51 -18.05 3.11
C VAL A 150 14.72 -16.80 2.74
N VAL A 151 15.12 -16.13 1.65
CA VAL A 151 14.47 -14.92 1.16
C VAL A 151 13.01 -15.22 0.82
N LEU A 152 12.72 -16.36 0.19
CA LEU A 152 11.37 -16.77 -0.17
C LEU A 152 10.49 -16.96 1.07
N ILE A 153 11.01 -17.61 2.12
CA ILE A 153 10.29 -17.81 3.39
C ILE A 153 9.97 -16.45 4.02
N ILE A 154 10.95 -15.54 4.08
CA ILE A 154 10.76 -14.19 4.64
C ILE A 154 9.73 -13.41 3.80
N ALA A 155 9.80 -13.49 2.46
CA ALA A 155 8.85 -12.85 1.57
C ALA A 155 7.41 -13.36 1.78
N TYR A 156 7.24 -14.68 1.92
CA TYR A 156 5.95 -15.27 2.25
C TYR A 156 5.44 -14.85 3.62
N ALA A 157 6.31 -14.84 4.64
CA ALA A 157 5.97 -14.38 5.96
C ALA A 157 5.52 -12.91 5.95
N ALA A 158 6.20 -12.04 5.19
CA ALA A 158 5.83 -10.64 5.04
C ALA A 158 4.47 -10.47 4.36
N VAL A 159 4.21 -11.15 3.24
CA VAL A 159 2.90 -11.08 2.56
C VAL A 159 1.79 -11.67 3.43
N PHE A 160 2.06 -12.74 4.18
CA PHE A 160 1.08 -13.28 5.11
C PHE A 160 0.78 -12.30 6.23
N MET A 161 1.81 -11.77 6.88
CA MET A 161 1.69 -10.86 8.02
C MET A 161 0.98 -9.55 7.64
N THR A 162 1.27 -8.96 6.47
CA THR A 162 0.63 -7.70 6.06
C THR A 162 -0.86 -7.84 5.81
N ASN A 163 -1.40 -9.06 5.71
CA ASN A 163 -2.85 -9.24 5.65
C ASN A 163 -3.50 -9.11 7.05
N PHE A 164 -2.75 -9.30 8.13
CA PHE A 164 -3.27 -9.20 9.50
C PHE A 164 -2.78 -7.95 10.24
N ALA A 165 -1.71 -7.32 9.76
CA ALA A 165 -1.09 -6.16 10.36
C ALA A 165 -0.97 -4.98 9.39
N SER A 166 -0.62 -3.80 9.91
CA SER A 166 -0.25 -2.65 9.08
C SER A 166 0.92 -2.98 8.16
N ASN A 167 0.85 -2.49 6.92
CA ASN A 167 1.95 -2.59 5.96
C ASN A 167 3.24 -2.04 6.56
N VAL A 168 3.20 -0.87 7.20
CA VAL A 168 4.39 -0.23 7.78
C VAL A 168 4.98 -1.09 8.90
N SER A 169 4.15 -1.59 9.83
CA SER A 169 4.62 -2.47 10.91
C SER A 169 5.24 -3.76 10.37
N THR A 170 4.60 -4.37 9.37
CA THR A 170 5.12 -5.59 8.73
C THR A 170 6.46 -5.34 8.06
N ILE A 171 6.59 -4.24 7.32
CA ILE A 171 7.85 -3.85 6.67
C ILE A 171 8.94 -3.64 7.72
N THR A 172 8.68 -2.90 8.80
CA THR A 172 9.67 -2.65 9.85
C THR A 172 10.19 -3.95 10.46
N VAL A 173 9.29 -4.85 10.89
CA VAL A 173 9.67 -6.13 11.52
C VAL A 173 10.41 -7.03 10.54
N MET A 174 9.87 -7.22 9.34
CA MET A 174 10.43 -8.17 8.37
C MET A 174 11.76 -7.67 7.79
N THR A 175 11.90 -6.35 7.59
CA THR A 175 13.17 -5.74 7.18
C THR A 175 14.20 -5.85 8.28
N GLY A 176 13.84 -5.55 9.54
CA GLY A 176 14.73 -5.71 10.69
C GLY A 176 15.23 -7.16 10.83
N LEU A 177 14.33 -8.14 10.70
CA LEU A 177 14.68 -9.55 10.68
C LEU A 177 15.63 -9.90 9.52
N GLY A 178 15.30 -9.48 8.30
CA GLY A 178 16.11 -9.75 7.11
C GLY A 178 17.53 -9.16 7.21
N VAL A 179 17.64 -7.93 7.72
CA VAL A 179 18.93 -7.26 7.94
C VAL A 179 19.74 -7.94 9.04
N ALA A 180 19.12 -8.29 10.18
CA ALA A 180 19.81 -8.99 11.27
C ALA A 180 20.34 -10.37 10.84
N LEU A 181 19.55 -11.10 10.04
CA LEU A 181 19.98 -12.37 9.46
C LEU A 181 21.14 -12.18 8.47
N GLY A 182 21.07 -11.16 7.61
CA GLY A 182 22.15 -10.83 6.68
C GLY A 182 23.45 -10.45 7.39
N MET A 183 23.38 -9.65 8.47
CA MET A 183 24.55 -9.24 9.26
C MET A 183 25.18 -10.39 10.04
N SER A 184 24.37 -11.33 10.54
CA SER A 184 24.86 -12.45 11.36
C SER A 184 25.41 -13.62 10.54
N THR A 185 24.81 -13.90 9.38
CA THR A 185 25.19 -15.06 8.55
C THR A 185 26.08 -14.69 7.36
N GLY A 186 26.00 -13.45 6.86
CA GLY A 186 26.62 -13.03 5.60
C GLY A 186 25.98 -13.65 4.35
N VAL A 187 24.93 -14.45 4.49
CA VAL A 187 24.34 -15.26 3.41
C VAL A 187 23.36 -14.44 2.56
N VAL A 188 22.78 -13.37 3.11
CA VAL A 188 21.73 -12.56 2.49
C VAL A 188 22.23 -11.13 2.26
N ASN A 189 22.01 -10.57 1.07
CA ASN A 189 22.32 -9.18 0.76
C ASN A 189 21.32 -8.25 1.47
N LEU A 190 21.85 -7.29 2.24
CA LEU A 190 21.08 -6.39 3.10
C LEU A 190 20.14 -5.45 2.32
N VAL A 191 20.60 -4.93 1.19
CA VAL A 191 19.82 -4.03 0.33
C VAL A 191 18.70 -4.82 -0.34
N ALA A 192 19.05 -5.97 -0.93
CA ALA A 192 18.12 -6.85 -1.62
C ALA A 192 17.00 -7.34 -0.69
N ILE A 193 17.32 -7.80 0.52
CA ILE A 193 16.30 -8.26 1.47
C ILE A 193 15.40 -7.12 1.94
N SER A 194 15.95 -5.92 2.16
CA SER A 194 15.16 -4.74 2.55
C SER A 194 14.15 -4.34 1.47
N MET A 195 14.52 -4.46 0.19
CA MET A 195 13.58 -4.21 -0.91
C MET A 195 12.49 -5.29 -0.99
N VAL A 196 12.88 -6.56 -0.84
CA VAL A 196 11.92 -7.70 -0.84
C VAL A 196 10.90 -7.54 0.27
N THR A 197 11.33 -7.27 1.50
CA THR A 197 10.45 -7.11 2.67
C THR A 197 9.60 -5.85 2.55
N SER A 198 10.14 -4.76 2.00
CA SER A 198 9.36 -3.53 1.74
C SER A 198 8.24 -3.76 0.72
N PHE A 199 8.54 -4.47 -0.37
CA PHE A 199 7.54 -4.77 -1.40
C PHE A 199 6.50 -5.78 -0.89
N CYS A 200 6.94 -6.88 -0.30
CA CYS A 200 6.07 -7.93 0.23
C CYS A 200 5.22 -7.45 1.41
N GLY A 201 5.79 -6.63 2.30
CA GLY A 201 5.06 -6.00 3.39
C GLY A 201 4.08 -4.90 2.93
N SER A 202 4.12 -4.49 1.66
CA SER A 202 3.11 -3.60 1.07
C SER A 202 2.00 -4.37 0.32
N ALA A 203 2.16 -5.68 0.14
CA ALA A 203 1.35 -6.52 -0.71
C ALA A 203 0.15 -7.14 0.04
N ALA A 204 -0.73 -6.28 0.53
CA ALA A 204 -2.01 -6.64 1.16
C ALA A 204 -3.07 -6.99 0.10
N TYR A 205 -3.70 -8.16 0.20
CA TYR A 205 -4.57 -8.69 -0.88
C TYR A 205 -5.92 -9.26 -0.45
N LEU A 206 -6.07 -9.64 0.82
CA LEU A 206 -7.13 -10.57 1.20
C LEU A 206 -7.97 -10.09 2.37
N MET A 207 -7.33 -9.76 3.48
CA MET A 207 -8.05 -9.46 4.72
C MET A 207 -8.47 -7.98 4.79
N PRO A 208 -9.71 -7.67 5.22
CA PRO A 208 -10.18 -6.28 5.28
C PRO A 208 -9.40 -5.41 6.28
N SER A 209 -8.71 -6.02 7.24
CA SER A 209 -7.88 -5.31 8.24
C SER A 209 -6.57 -4.76 7.66
N SER A 210 -6.15 -5.28 6.51
CA SER A 210 -4.83 -5.00 5.93
C SER A 210 -4.73 -3.64 5.27
N PHE A 211 -5.74 -3.28 4.46
CA PHE A 211 -5.71 -2.08 3.64
C PHE A 211 -7.12 -1.59 3.32
N ALA A 212 -7.30 -0.27 3.31
CA ALA A 212 -8.61 0.34 3.15
C ALA A 212 -9.32 -0.07 1.84
N VAL A 213 -8.56 -0.22 0.76
CA VAL A 213 -9.12 -0.63 -0.53
C VAL A 213 -9.61 -2.08 -0.50
N ILE A 214 -8.93 -2.98 0.22
CA ILE A 214 -9.39 -4.36 0.40
C ILE A 214 -10.67 -4.37 1.24
N ALA A 215 -10.73 -3.56 2.28
CA ALA A 215 -11.93 -3.46 3.09
C ALA A 215 -13.13 -2.92 2.30
N MET A 216 -12.93 -1.87 1.48
CA MET A 216 -13.94 -1.38 0.54
C MET A 216 -14.41 -2.47 -0.43
N LEU A 217 -13.50 -3.32 -0.91
CA LEU A 217 -13.83 -4.46 -1.76
C LEU A 217 -14.73 -5.49 -1.04
N HIS A 218 -14.53 -5.73 0.25
CA HIS A 218 -15.41 -6.60 1.07
C HIS A 218 -16.80 -5.99 1.33
N GLY A 219 -16.91 -4.66 1.29
CA GLY A 219 -18.17 -3.93 1.46
C GLY A 219 -18.90 -3.58 0.16
N ASN A 220 -18.32 -3.89 -1.01
CA ASN A 220 -18.85 -3.48 -2.29
C ASN A 220 -19.87 -4.51 -2.84
N GLU A 221 -21.01 -4.04 -3.33
CA GLU A 221 -22.10 -4.88 -3.86
C GLU A 221 -21.71 -5.71 -5.10
N TYR A 222 -20.73 -5.26 -5.88
CA TYR A 222 -20.23 -5.95 -7.08
C TYR A 222 -19.10 -6.95 -6.78
N SER A 223 -18.74 -7.12 -5.50
CA SER A 223 -17.63 -7.96 -5.08
C SER A 223 -18.12 -9.06 -4.14
N SER A 224 -18.00 -10.31 -4.59
CA SER A 224 -18.32 -11.45 -3.73
C SER A 224 -17.10 -11.88 -2.89
N LYS A 225 -17.34 -12.32 -1.65
CA LYS A 225 -16.29 -12.89 -0.79
C LYS A 225 -15.45 -13.94 -1.54
N ASN A 226 -16.10 -14.86 -2.26
CA ASN A 226 -15.42 -15.91 -3.03
C ASN A 226 -14.44 -15.36 -4.07
N GLN A 227 -14.78 -14.25 -4.74
CA GLN A 227 -13.85 -13.60 -5.67
C GLN A 227 -12.66 -13.00 -4.92
N ILE A 228 -12.89 -12.30 -3.81
CA ILE A 228 -11.83 -11.69 -3.02
C ILE A 228 -10.84 -12.74 -2.52
N TYR A 229 -11.32 -13.82 -1.89
CA TYR A 229 -10.46 -14.89 -1.40
C TYR A 229 -9.72 -15.59 -2.54
N LYS A 230 -10.40 -15.89 -3.66
CA LYS A 230 -9.76 -16.55 -4.81
C LYS A 230 -8.60 -15.71 -5.37
N TYR A 231 -8.83 -14.45 -5.71
CA TYR A 231 -7.79 -13.61 -6.29
C TYR A 231 -6.74 -13.19 -5.25
N GLY A 232 -7.17 -12.92 -4.02
CA GLY A 232 -6.29 -12.58 -2.91
C GLY A 232 -5.28 -13.69 -2.61
N ILE A 233 -5.73 -14.95 -2.49
CA ILE A 233 -4.84 -16.09 -2.25
C ILE A 233 -3.87 -16.29 -3.43
N ILE A 234 -4.36 -16.20 -4.67
CA ILE A 234 -3.49 -16.33 -5.85
C ILE A 234 -2.38 -15.27 -5.82
N MET A 235 -2.72 -14.02 -5.50
CA MET A 235 -1.73 -12.94 -5.39
C MET A 235 -0.80 -13.14 -4.19
N MET A 236 -1.31 -13.59 -3.04
CA MET A 236 -0.49 -13.92 -1.87
C MET A 236 0.53 -15.03 -2.18
N LEU A 237 0.19 -15.96 -3.08
CA LEU A 237 1.11 -17.02 -3.48
C LEU A 237 2.12 -16.57 -4.52
N LEU A 238 1.69 -15.80 -5.53
CA LEU A 238 2.54 -15.43 -6.66
C LEU A 238 3.46 -14.24 -6.37
N THR A 239 3.02 -13.26 -5.57
CA THR A 239 3.82 -12.06 -5.31
C THR A 239 5.16 -12.39 -4.63
N PRO A 240 5.21 -13.14 -3.52
CA PRO A 240 6.49 -13.52 -2.89
C PRO A 240 7.43 -14.25 -3.84
N LEU A 241 6.89 -15.15 -4.69
CA LEU A 241 7.67 -15.87 -5.69
C LEU A 241 8.33 -14.93 -6.69
N VAL A 242 7.55 -14.03 -7.30
CA VAL A 242 8.04 -13.09 -8.31
C VAL A 242 9.05 -12.11 -7.68
N VAL A 243 8.72 -11.56 -6.51
CA VAL A 243 9.58 -10.60 -5.80
C VAL A 243 10.88 -11.25 -5.35
N THR A 244 10.84 -12.51 -4.91
CA THR A 244 12.07 -13.22 -4.55
C THR A 244 12.90 -13.51 -5.80
N LEU A 245 12.33 -14.15 -6.83
CA LEU A 245 13.11 -14.57 -8.00
C LEU A 245 13.67 -13.40 -8.81
N ILE A 246 12.90 -12.32 -8.95
CA ILE A 246 13.29 -11.17 -9.77
C ILE A 246 13.81 -10.04 -8.88
N GLY A 247 13.03 -9.63 -7.88
CA GLY A 247 13.35 -8.48 -7.03
C GLY A 247 14.63 -8.68 -6.21
N TYR A 248 14.80 -9.84 -5.56
CA TYR A 248 16.03 -10.12 -4.81
C TYR A 248 17.25 -10.19 -5.74
N THR A 249 17.14 -10.89 -6.87
CA THR A 249 18.23 -11.03 -7.86
C THR A 249 18.67 -9.68 -8.41
N LEU A 250 17.73 -8.80 -8.76
CA LEU A 250 18.06 -7.43 -9.17
C LEU A 250 18.66 -6.64 -8.01
N GLY A 251 18.13 -6.81 -6.81
CA GLY A 251 18.60 -6.12 -5.62
C GLY A 251 20.03 -6.48 -5.23
N THR A 252 20.47 -7.71 -5.51
CA THR A 252 21.87 -8.12 -5.29
C THR A 252 22.85 -7.47 -6.25
N MET A 253 22.38 -6.83 -7.33
CA MET A 253 23.22 -6.13 -8.31
C MET A 253 23.44 -4.64 -7.94
N LEU A 254 22.78 -4.15 -6.89
CA LEU A 254 22.94 -2.81 -6.32
C LEU A 254 23.92 -2.85 -5.13
#